data_AF-A0A094DC26-F1
#
_entry.id   AF-A0A094DC26-F1
#
_cell.length_a   1.000
_cell.length_b   1.000
_cell.length_c   1.000
_cell.angle_alpha   90.00
_cell.angle_beta   90.00
_cell.angle_gamma   90.00
#
_symmetry.space_group_name_H-M   'P 1'
#
loop_
_entity.id
_entity.type
_entity.pdbx_description
1 polymer ?
#
loop_
_entity_poly.entity_id
_entity_poly.type
_entity_poly.pdbx_seq_one_letter_code
_entity_poly.pdbx_strand_id
1 'polypeptide(L)'
;MLSVVMYLHPDLSNAARLLCRWTARDGSPAYASRGLHELRIKRKGCALKLERWNAERGRPEEWLVLYFKGWEKMVLFHDVFAVLKQHCPRTVMCDPEELMLGEERKLFRGRILDPKTPHILTLYHDKLTLSTRLSATIPTGPLKRSPIWTAFIPASALHHASALKRQA
;
A
#
# COMPACT_ATOMS: atom_id res chain seq x y z
N MET A 1 -17.35 -4.35 -16.20
CA MET A 1 -16.97 -3.84 -14.86
C MET A 1 -15.63 -4.45 -14.45
N LEU A 2 -14.67 -3.68 -13.92
CA LEU A 2 -13.38 -4.21 -13.44
C LEU A 2 -13.47 -4.60 -11.96
N SER A 3 -12.99 -5.79 -11.61
CA SER A 3 -12.80 -6.29 -10.24
C SER A 3 -11.34 -6.68 -10.06
N VAL A 4 -10.75 -6.27 -8.94
CA VAL A 4 -9.35 -6.57 -8.60
C VAL A 4 -9.30 -7.20 -7.20
N VAL A 5 -8.64 -8.34 -7.08
CA VAL A 5 -8.57 -9.11 -5.84
C VAL A 5 -7.14 -9.58 -5.60
N MET A 6 -6.64 -9.34 -4.38
CA MET A 6 -5.42 -9.99 -3.89
C MET A 6 -5.79 -11.24 -3.11
N TYR A 7 -5.07 -12.33 -3.33
CA TYR A 7 -5.30 -13.59 -2.63
C TYR A 7 -4.00 -14.36 -2.43
N LEU A 8 -3.96 -15.20 -1.39
CA LEU A 8 -2.91 -16.18 -1.17
C LEU A 8 -3.25 -17.43 -1.98
N HIS A 9 -2.34 -17.91 -2.81
CA HIS A 9 -2.55 -19.14 -3.56
C HIS A 9 -2.38 -20.35 -2.63
N PRO A 10 -3.33 -21.29 -2.57
CA PRO A 10 -3.31 -22.40 -1.61
C PRO A 10 -2.09 -23.32 -1.80
N ASP A 11 -1.75 -23.64 -3.06
CA ASP A 11 -0.69 -24.61 -3.36
C ASP A 11 0.71 -24.00 -3.53
N LEU A 12 0.83 -22.68 -3.43
CA LEU A 12 2.11 -21.98 -3.61
C LEU A 12 2.41 -21.25 -2.32
N SER A 13 3.35 -21.76 -1.52
CA SER A 13 3.83 -21.26 -0.22
C SER A 13 3.72 -19.73 -0.09
N ASN A 14 2.60 -19.20 0.40
CA ASN A 14 2.35 -17.76 0.53
C ASN A 14 2.65 -16.90 -0.72
N ALA A 15 2.53 -17.46 -1.93
CA ALA A 15 2.68 -16.70 -3.15
C ALA A 15 1.41 -15.89 -3.42
N ALA A 16 1.35 -14.70 -2.83
CA ALA A 16 0.26 -13.78 -3.07
C ALA A 16 0.16 -13.43 -4.56
N ARG A 17 -1.08 -13.36 -5.05
CA ARG A 17 -1.41 -13.04 -6.44
C ARG A 17 -2.42 -11.91 -6.51
N LEU A 18 -2.38 -11.18 -7.62
CA LEU A 18 -3.33 -10.14 -7.98
C LEU A 18 -4.13 -10.64 -9.20
N LEU A 19 -5.44 -10.76 -9.03
CA LEU A 19 -6.38 -11.15 -10.09
C LEU A 19 -7.20 -9.93 -10.52
N CYS A 20 -7.18 -9.64 -11.81
CA CYS A 20 -8.06 -8.69 -12.46
C CYS A 20 -9.11 -9.46 -13.25
N ARG A 21 -10.38 -9.08 -13.12
CA ARG A 21 -11.51 -9.63 -13.90
C ARG A 21 -12.30 -8.48 -14.49
N TRP A 22 -12.67 -8.59 -15.76
CA TRP A 22 -13.53 -7.61 -16.42
C TRP A 22 -14.44 -8.27 -17.44
N THR A 23 -15.37 -7.48 -17.96
CA THR A 23 -16.25 -7.86 -19.08
C THR A 23 -15.62 -7.31 -20.35
N ALA A 24 -15.28 -8.18 -21.30
CA ALA A 24 -14.76 -7.78 -22.60
C ALA A 24 -15.85 -7.09 -23.45
N ARG A 25 -15.44 -6.54 -24.60
CA ARG A 25 -16.35 -5.79 -25.49
C ARG A 25 -17.50 -6.64 -26.05
N ASP A 26 -17.25 -7.93 -26.24
CA ASP A 26 -18.24 -8.92 -26.69
C ASP A 26 -19.12 -9.45 -25.56
N GLY A 27 -18.98 -8.92 -24.34
CA GLY A 27 -19.71 -9.38 -23.16
C GLY A 27 -19.08 -10.59 -22.47
N SER A 28 -18.03 -11.20 -23.03
CA SER A 28 -17.38 -12.37 -22.44
C SER A 28 -16.60 -12.01 -21.16
N PRO A 29 -16.48 -12.92 -20.18
CA PRO A 29 -15.63 -12.72 -19.03
C PRO A 29 -14.16 -12.80 -19.45
N ALA A 30 -13.37 -11.81 -19.03
CA ALA A 30 -11.94 -11.77 -19.25
C ALA A 30 -11.20 -11.58 -17.92
N TYR A 31 -9.98 -12.11 -17.83
CA TYR A 31 -9.17 -12.02 -16.62
C TYR A 31 -7.66 -11.97 -16.91
N ALA A 32 -6.91 -11.46 -15.94
CA ALA A 32 -5.47 -11.47 -15.93
C ALA A 32 -4.98 -11.67 -14.49
N SER A 33 -3.94 -12.49 -14.30
CA SER A 33 -3.38 -12.77 -12.97
C SER A 33 -1.86 -12.71 -12.97
N ARG A 34 -1.29 -12.12 -11.92
CA ARG A 34 0.16 -12.05 -11.69
C ARG A 34 0.49 -12.29 -10.23
N GLY A 35 1.68 -12.83 -9.97
CA GLY A 35 2.24 -12.88 -8.63
C GLY A 35 2.65 -11.49 -8.17
N LEU A 36 2.45 -11.17 -6.89
CA LEU A 36 2.86 -9.87 -6.34
C LEU A 36 4.39 -9.67 -6.42
N HIS A 37 5.17 -10.74 -6.35
CA HIS A 37 6.62 -10.72 -6.53
C HIS A 37 7.06 -10.26 -7.94
N GLU A 38 6.19 -10.38 -8.95
CA GLU A 38 6.47 -9.99 -10.34
C GLU A 38 6.17 -8.51 -10.61
N LEU A 39 5.46 -7.83 -9.70
CA LEU A 39 4.90 -6.51 -9.89
C LEU A 39 5.59 -5.47 -9.02
N ARG A 40 5.94 -4.32 -9.58
CA ARG A 40 6.36 -3.12 -8.86
C ARG A 40 5.17 -2.19 -8.65
N ILE A 41 4.94 -1.68 -7.44
CA ILE A 41 3.86 -0.71 -7.18
C ILE A 41 4.41 0.70 -6.95
N LYS A 42 3.77 1.71 -7.56
CA LYS A 42 4.07 3.12 -7.34
C LYS A 42 2.79 3.94 -7.27
N ARG A 43 2.76 4.95 -6.42
CA ARG A 43 1.70 5.95 -6.43
C ARG A 43 2.00 7.03 -7.46
N LYS A 44 0.95 7.52 -8.12
CA LYS A 44 0.95 8.76 -8.91
C LYS A 44 -0.39 9.48 -8.71
N GLY A 45 -0.42 10.52 -7.90
CA GLY A 45 -1.64 11.26 -7.55
C GLY A 45 -2.65 10.38 -6.82
N CYS A 46 -3.84 10.20 -7.40
CA CYS A 46 -4.91 9.33 -6.90
C CYS A 46 -4.87 7.90 -7.47
N ALA A 47 -3.77 7.52 -8.12
CA ALA A 47 -3.61 6.22 -8.76
C ALA A 47 -2.46 5.38 -8.18
N LEU A 48 -2.66 4.06 -8.18
CA LEU A 48 -1.58 3.09 -8.02
C LEU A 48 -1.27 2.46 -9.37
N LYS A 49 -0.01 2.58 -9.76
CA LYS A 49 0.56 2.03 -10.97
C LYS A 49 1.32 0.76 -10.62
N LEU A 50 0.96 -0.33 -11.28
CA LEU A 50 1.62 -1.62 -11.19
C LEU A 50 2.42 -1.83 -12.48
N GLU A 51 3.74 -1.97 -12.33
CA GLU A 51 4.68 -2.20 -13.42
C GLU A 51 5.22 -3.62 -13.34
N ARG A 52 5.61 -4.20 -14.47
CA ARG A 52 6.36 -5.45 -14.53
C ARG A 52 7.64 -5.24 -15.33
N TRP A 53 8.68 -6.03 -15.06
CA TRP A 53 9.86 -6.03 -15.92
C TRP A 53 9.52 -6.64 -17.28
N ASN A 54 9.83 -5.93 -18.36
CA ASN A 54 9.76 -6.46 -19.71
C ASN A 54 11.19 -6.82 -20.15
N ALA A 55 11.46 -8.13 -20.31
CA ALA A 55 12.78 -8.63 -20.66
C ALA A 55 13.22 -8.23 -22.07
N GLU A 56 12.30 -8.22 -23.04
CA GLU A 56 12.59 -7.84 -24.43
C GLU A 56 12.97 -6.36 -24.55
N ARG A 57 12.30 -5.49 -23.77
CA ARG A 57 12.55 -4.05 -23.79
C ARG A 57 13.57 -3.59 -22.75
N GLY A 58 14.03 -4.49 -21.87
CA GLY A 58 14.98 -4.19 -20.79
C GLY A 58 14.52 -3.09 -19.83
N ARG A 59 13.20 -2.91 -19.63
CA ARG A 59 12.66 -1.84 -18.77
C ARG A 59 11.33 -2.22 -18.11
N PRO A 60 10.94 -1.55 -17.01
CA PRO A 60 9.59 -1.68 -16.45
C PRO A 60 8.54 -1.17 -17.44
N GLU A 61 7.45 -1.92 -17.55
CA GLU A 61 6.29 -1.61 -18.39
C GLU A 61 5.03 -1.61 -17.52
N GLU A 62 4.07 -0.73 -17.85
CA GLU A 62 2.80 -0.66 -17.14
C GLU A 62 2.00 -1.94 -17.36
N TRP A 63 1.52 -2.54 -16.28
CA TRP A 63 0.64 -3.70 -16.34
C TRP A 63 -0.80 -3.33 -15.94
N LEU A 64 -0.96 -2.49 -14.91
CA LEU A 64 -2.26 -2.05 -14.43
C LEU A 64 -2.16 -0.67 -13.78
N VAL A 65 -3.15 0.18 -14.02
CA VAL A 65 -3.30 1.47 -13.33
C VAL A 65 -4.67 1.49 -12.65
N LEU A 66 -4.68 1.68 -11.34
CA LEU A 66 -5.89 1.72 -10.52
C LEU A 66 -6.12 3.12 -10.01
N TYR A 67 -7.24 3.73 -10.42
CA TYR A 67 -7.68 5.03 -9.94
C TYR A 67 -8.63 4.86 -8.75
N PHE A 68 -8.34 5.54 -7.65
CA PHE A 68 -9.12 5.45 -6.43
C PHE A 68 -9.93 6.72 -6.22
N LYS A 69 -11.24 6.57 -5.97
CA LYS A 69 -12.12 7.69 -5.58
C LYS A 69 -11.85 8.23 -4.17
N GLY A 70 -11.13 7.48 -3.34
CA GLY A 70 -10.78 7.87 -1.97
C GLY A 70 -9.37 7.40 -1.63
N TRP A 71 -8.59 8.29 -1.02
CA TRP A 71 -7.20 8.02 -0.68
C TRP A 71 -7.07 6.90 0.36
N GLU A 72 -8.05 6.72 1.24
CA GLU A 72 -8.06 5.64 2.24
C GLU A 72 -8.04 4.27 1.58
N LYS A 73 -8.84 4.07 0.53
CA LYS A 73 -8.88 2.81 -0.23
C LYS A 73 -7.56 2.56 -0.95
N MET A 74 -6.92 3.61 -1.44
CA MET A 74 -5.60 3.53 -2.06
C MET A 74 -4.54 3.12 -1.05
N VAL A 75 -4.52 3.76 0.13
CA VAL A 75 -3.61 3.43 1.23
C VAL A 75 -3.80 1.98 1.65
N LEU A 76 -5.03 1.54 1.91
CA LEU A 76 -5.30 0.16 2.31
C LEU A 76 -4.88 -0.86 1.24
N PHE A 77 -5.14 -0.57 -0.03
CA PHE A 77 -4.71 -1.44 -1.13
C PHE A 77 -3.19 -1.54 -1.19
N HIS A 78 -2.47 -0.41 -1.07
CA HIS A 78 -1.01 -0.37 -1.07
C HIS A 78 -0.41 -1.09 0.15
N ASP A 79 -0.92 -0.82 1.34
CA ASP A 79 -0.49 -1.42 2.61
C ASP A 79 -0.61 -2.96 2.52
N VAL A 80 -1.75 -3.47 2.04
CA VAL A 80 -1.97 -4.92 1.85
C VAL A 80 -1.03 -5.49 0.79
N PHE A 81 -0.85 -4.80 -0.35
CA PHE A 81 0.11 -5.22 -1.39
C PHE A 81 1.53 -5.36 -0.82
N ALA A 82 2.00 -4.34 -0.09
CA ALA A 82 3.34 -4.29 0.47
C ALA A 82 3.60 -5.41 1.50
N VAL A 83 2.62 -5.68 2.37
CA VAL A 83 2.66 -6.79 3.34
C VAL A 83 2.74 -8.13 2.59
N LEU A 84 1.78 -8.39 1.71
CA LEU A 84 1.69 -9.66 0.99
C LEU A 84 2.92 -9.93 0.11
N LYS A 85 3.47 -8.89 -0.51
CA LYS A 85 4.70 -9.01 -1.31
C LYS A 85 5.91 -9.37 -0.45
N GLN A 86 6.09 -8.74 0.72
CA GLN A 86 7.21 -9.06 1.62
C GLN A 86 7.09 -10.45 2.25
N HIS A 87 5.88 -10.98 2.41
CA HIS A 87 5.66 -12.36 2.87
C HIS A 87 5.77 -13.42 1.77
N CYS A 88 5.90 -13.02 0.49
CA CYS A 88 6.02 -13.96 -0.60
C CYS A 88 7.45 -14.52 -0.67
N PRO A 89 7.66 -15.84 -0.56
CA PRO A 89 9.00 -16.46 -0.61
C PRO A 89 9.72 -16.27 -1.94
N ARG A 90 9.00 -15.91 -3.01
CA ARG A 90 9.57 -15.60 -4.32
C ARG A 90 10.04 -14.14 -4.45
N THR A 91 9.73 -13.29 -3.48
CA THR A 91 10.24 -11.92 -3.44
C THR A 91 11.69 -11.94 -2.96
N VAL A 92 12.63 -11.96 -3.91
CA VAL A 92 14.07 -11.95 -3.61
C VAL A 92 14.49 -10.60 -3.04
N MET A 93 14.01 -9.51 -3.64
CA MET A 93 14.24 -8.14 -3.20
C MET A 93 12.97 -7.32 -3.44
N CYS A 94 12.64 -6.44 -2.49
CA CYS A 94 11.59 -5.44 -2.67
C CYS A 94 12.22 -4.06 -2.55
N ASP A 95 12.00 -3.22 -3.56
CA ASP A 95 12.51 -1.85 -3.54
C ASP A 95 11.89 -1.10 -2.35
N PRO A 96 12.70 -0.45 -1.48
CA PRO A 96 12.21 0.38 -0.39
C PRO A 96 11.11 1.37 -0.78
N GLU A 97 11.15 1.91 -1.99
CA GLU A 97 10.17 2.86 -2.51
C GLU A 97 8.80 2.22 -2.73
N GLU A 98 8.74 0.92 -3.06
CA GLU A 98 7.47 0.20 -3.19
C GLU A 98 6.77 0.00 -1.86
N LEU A 99 7.55 -0.08 -0.78
CA LEU A 99 7.06 -0.30 0.57
C LEU A 99 6.60 0.99 1.25
N MET A 100 6.85 2.13 0.60
CA MET A 100 6.38 3.43 1.04
C MET A 100 5.31 3.94 0.09
N LEU A 101 4.17 4.34 0.64
CA LEU A 101 3.19 5.04 -0.19
C LEU A 101 3.79 6.39 -0.57
N GLY A 102 4.03 6.58 -1.86
CA GLY A 102 4.54 7.84 -2.39
C GLY A 102 3.64 9.02 -2.02
N GLU A 103 4.18 10.24 -2.18
CA GLU A 103 3.43 11.48 -1.99
C GLU A 103 2.86 11.70 -0.58
N GLU A 104 3.33 10.96 0.43
CA GLU A 104 3.08 11.24 1.84
C GLU A 104 4.31 11.87 2.50
N ARG A 105 4.07 12.73 3.49
CA ARG A 105 5.11 13.29 4.39
C ARG A 105 4.95 12.70 5.78
N LYS A 106 6.05 12.28 6.40
CA LYS A 106 6.07 11.91 7.82
C LYS A 106 6.09 13.19 8.66
N LEU A 107 5.07 13.37 9.49
CA LEU A 107 4.98 14.50 10.43
C LEU A 107 5.54 14.15 11.81
N PHE A 108 5.38 12.88 12.21
CA PHE A 108 5.84 12.39 13.50
C PHE A 108 6.25 10.92 13.38
N ARG A 109 7.21 10.51 14.20
CA ARG A 109 7.61 9.12 14.36
C ARG A 109 8.06 8.89 15.79
N GLY A 110 7.41 7.96 16.48
CA GLY A 110 7.69 7.66 17.88
C GLY A 110 7.60 6.16 18.16
N ARG A 111 8.29 5.71 19.22
CA ARG A 111 8.20 4.33 19.69
C ARG A 111 7.01 4.21 20.64
N ILE A 112 6.16 3.21 20.43
CA ILE A 112 5.15 2.81 21.40
C ILE A 112 5.87 1.96 22.44
N LEU A 113 5.84 2.41 23.70
CA LEU A 113 6.45 1.71 24.82
C LEU A 113 5.50 0.58 25.25
N ASP A 114 5.58 -0.55 24.56
CA ASP A 114 4.95 -1.80 24.96
C ASP A 114 6.05 -2.77 25.43
N PRO A 115 5.99 -3.31 26.66
CA PRO A 115 6.98 -4.24 27.19
C PRO A 115 7.16 -5.52 26.37
N LYS A 116 6.12 -5.98 25.66
CA LYS A 116 6.12 -7.28 24.97
C LYS A 116 6.52 -7.18 23.51
N THR A 117 6.18 -6.09 22.83
CA THR A 117 6.46 -5.94 21.40
C THR A 117 6.67 -4.47 21.05
N PRO A 118 7.90 -4.03 20.79
CA PRO A 118 8.13 -2.65 20.46
C PRO A 118 7.53 -2.33 19.09
N HIS A 119 6.79 -1.22 19.02
CA HIS A 119 6.20 -0.72 17.77
C HIS A 119 6.67 0.71 17.50
N ILE A 120 6.62 1.11 16.23
CA ILE A 120 6.88 2.47 15.79
C ILE A 120 5.58 3.03 15.25
N LEU A 121 5.07 4.07 15.88
CA LEU A 121 3.94 4.85 15.40
C LEU A 121 4.46 5.97 14.50
N THR A 122 3.93 6.08 13.29
CA THR A 122 4.25 7.15 12.34
C THR A 122 2.97 7.90 11.96
N LEU A 123 3.02 9.22 12.01
CA LEU A 123 1.97 10.09 11.49
C LEU A 123 2.34 10.52 10.07
N TYR A 124 1.51 10.15 9.10
CA TYR A 124 1.66 10.52 7.70
C TYR A 124 0.63 11.58 7.32
N HIS A 125 1.05 12.49 6.45
CA HIS A 125 0.21 13.52 5.85
C HIS A 125 0.28 13.41 4.34
N ASP A 126 -0.88 13.23 3.72
CA ASP A 126 -1.03 13.14 2.28
C ASP A 126 -0.82 14.52 1.64
N LYS A 127 0.08 14.62 0.64
CA LYS A 127 0.38 15.91 0.01
C LYS A 127 -0.74 16.41 -0.90
N LEU A 128 -1.58 15.51 -1.43
CA LEU A 128 -2.62 15.85 -2.39
C LEU A 128 -3.95 16.14 -1.70
N THR A 129 -4.36 15.28 -0.77
CA THR A 129 -5.65 15.40 -0.07
C THR A 129 -5.55 16.13 1.26
N LEU A 130 -4.33 16.46 1.71
CA LEU A 130 -4.05 17.05 3.03
C LEU A 130 -4.57 16.20 4.21
N SER A 131 -4.92 14.94 3.94
CA SER A 131 -5.47 14.03 4.92
C SER A 131 -4.35 13.40 5.75
N THR A 132 -4.68 12.92 6.95
CA THR A 132 -3.68 12.42 7.89
C THR A 132 -4.02 10.99 8.30
N ARG A 133 -3.01 10.13 8.37
CA ARG A 133 -3.13 8.77 8.91
C ARG A 133 -2.05 8.44 9.91
N LEU A 134 -2.38 7.54 10.82
CA LEU A 134 -1.43 6.82 11.65
C LEU A 134 -1.09 5.48 11.01
N SER A 135 0.15 5.04 11.16
CA SER A 135 0.60 3.71 10.79
C SER A 135 1.54 3.17 11.85
N ALA A 136 1.31 1.95 12.30
CA ALA A 136 2.20 1.24 13.22
C ALA A 136 3.03 0.21 12.47
N THR A 137 4.35 0.20 12.71
CA THR A 137 5.28 -0.79 12.14
C THR A 137 6.13 -1.41 13.25
N ILE A 138 6.83 -2.51 12.93
CA ILE A 138 7.89 -3.02 13.81
C ILE A 138 9.20 -2.21 13.62
N PRO A 139 10.07 -2.13 14.64
CA PRO A 139 11.30 -1.35 14.57
C PRO A 139 12.40 -2.02 13.72
N THR A 140 12.44 -3.35 13.67
CA THR A 140 13.51 -4.14 13.06
C THR A 140 12.95 -5.37 12.34
N GLY A 141 13.79 -6.05 11.56
CA GLY A 141 13.41 -7.24 10.82
C GLY A 141 12.90 -6.97 9.40
N PRO A 142 12.55 -8.04 8.66
CA PRO A 142 12.21 -7.96 7.24
C PRO A 142 10.94 -7.14 6.98
N LEU A 143 10.01 -7.12 7.93
CA LEU A 143 8.71 -6.44 7.80
C LEU A 143 8.69 -5.03 8.42
N LYS A 144 9.84 -4.44 8.75
CA LYS A 144 9.91 -3.12 9.44
C LYS A 144 9.31 -1.95 8.67
N ARG A 145 9.02 -2.13 7.38
CA ARG A 145 8.36 -1.16 6.51
C ARG A 145 6.91 -1.51 6.21
N SER A 146 6.46 -2.69 6.62
CA SER A 146 5.05 -3.08 6.55
C SER A 146 4.26 -2.44 7.69
N PRO A 147 3.07 -1.91 7.41
CA PRO A 147 2.13 -1.58 8.46
C PRO A 147 1.61 -2.86 9.11
N ILE A 148 1.52 -2.86 10.44
CA ILE A 148 0.73 -3.81 11.23
C ILE A 148 -0.74 -3.37 11.19
N TRP A 149 -0.96 -2.08 11.36
CA TRP A 149 -2.25 -1.43 11.19
C TRP A 149 -2.06 0.00 10.70
N THR A 150 -3.10 0.52 10.05
CA THR A 150 -3.22 1.90 9.61
C THR A 150 -4.58 2.44 10.07
N ALA A 151 -4.63 3.68 10.53
CA ALA A 151 -5.85 4.35 10.94
C ALA A 151 -5.93 5.75 10.33
N PHE A 152 -7.11 6.14 9.85
CA PHE A 152 -7.35 7.45 9.22
C PHE A 152 -7.89 8.44 10.26
N ILE A 153 -7.34 9.65 10.26
CA ILE A 153 -7.78 10.72 11.17
C ILE A 153 -8.79 11.60 10.42
N PRO A 154 -10.06 11.68 10.86
CA PRO A 154 -11.03 12.58 10.28
C PRO A 154 -10.59 14.05 10.40
N ALA A 155 -10.90 14.87 9.40
CA ALA A 155 -10.56 16.29 9.41
C ALA A 155 -11.10 17.03 10.66
N SER A 156 -12.31 16.68 11.11
CA SER A 156 -12.94 17.24 12.31
C SER A 156 -12.09 17.06 13.58
N ALA A 157 -11.41 15.92 13.73
CA ALA A 157 -10.57 15.65 14.90
C ALA A 157 -9.33 16.54 14.94
N LEU A 158 -8.80 16.94 13.77
CA LEU A 158 -7.63 17.83 13.68
C LEU A 158 -8.00 19.29 13.98
N HIS A 159 -9.19 19.73 13.58
CA HIS A 159 -9.68 21.08 13.88
C HIS A 159 -9.84 21.29 15.40
N HIS A 160 -10.42 20.33 16.12
CA HIS A 160 -10.53 20.41 17.59
C HIS A 160 -9.17 20.51 18.29
N ALA A 161 -8.17 19.74 17.85
CA ALA A 161 -6.82 19.79 18.42
C ALA A 161 -6.13 21.15 18.20
N SER A 162 -6.37 21.79 17.05
CA SER A 162 -5.83 23.12 16.75
C SER A 162 -6.49 24.25 17.57
N ALA A 163 -7.77 24.09 17.92
CA ALA A 163 -8.49 25.04 18.78
C ALA A 163 -7.98 24.99 20.23
N LEU A 164 -7.72 23.78 20.75
CA LEU A 164 -7.20 23.59 22.11
C LEU A 164 -5.80 24.20 22.31
N LYS A 165 -4.93 24.17 21.28
CA LYS A 165 -3.59 24.78 21.32
C LYS A 165 -3.59 26.32 21.30
N ARG A 166 -4.70 26.96 20.94
CA ARG A 166 -4.82 28.44 20.94
C ARG A 166 -5.32 29.02 22.27
N GLN A 167 -5.66 28.17 23.23
CA GLN A 167 -6.22 28.56 24.53
C GLN A 167 -5.25 28.31 25.69
N ALA A 168 -3.98 27.99 25.40
CA ALA A 168 -2.92 27.76 26.38
C ALA A 168 -1.79 28.78 26.21
#